data_AF-A0A183U0L8-F1
#
_entry.id   AF-A0A183U0L8-F1
#
_cell.length_a   1.000
_cell.length_b   1.000
_cell.length_c   1.000
_cell.angle_alpha   90.00
_cell.angle_beta   90.00
_cell.angle_gamma   90.00
#
_symmetry.space_group_name_H-M   'P 1'
#
loop_
_entity.id
_entity.type
_entity.pdbx_description
1 polymer ?
#
loop_
_entity_poly.entity_id
_entity_poly.type
_entity_poly.pdbx_seq_one_letter_code
_entity_poly.pdbx_strand_id
1 'polypeptide(L)'
;MAGYGSKIAYFWEGNEPSDSASMTYQELYEHVVAFSAFLRSRGVRKGDVVAVYLPMIPELPIVMLACARIGAVHSVVFAGFGANSLASRITQAKARMLVTCDGYFHGSKLVASKSVVDAAVTACSEHGHTVESVIIVRHLDRVHRVEGVSLPKVDWITRFYLRFQGLKRYWEDNRDVFQFRYNRDKEVFYCEELARCKGAESPVEWMEAEDPLFILYTSGSTGKPKGVVHTTAGYMTYAYATTKYVFNTHPDTDVYWCTADCGWITGHSYLVYGPLLNGLTSVIFEGVPTYPNPSRMWQIVEKYKVTTLYTAPTAIRSLMAYGDEHVLGTDRSSLRILGSVGEPINPTAWRWFNNVGFMLFLPYYLDSRLKNVECLSFVG
;
A
#
# COMPACT_ATOMS: atom_id res chain seq x y z
N MET A 1 13.29 -4.35 12.40
CA MET A 1 13.25 -5.46 11.41
C MET A 1 14.18 -6.59 11.83
N ALA A 2 15.50 -6.36 11.96
CA ALA A 2 16.40 -7.35 12.56
C ALA A 2 15.93 -7.73 13.97
N GLY A 3 15.89 -9.03 14.28
CA GLY A 3 15.50 -9.57 15.59
C GLY A 3 14.11 -10.22 15.66
N TYR A 4 13.22 -10.01 14.69
CA TYR A 4 11.90 -10.66 14.66
C TYR A 4 11.85 -11.98 13.86
N GLY A 5 12.91 -12.29 13.11
CA GLY A 5 13.11 -13.59 12.45
C GLY A 5 11.94 -14.02 11.57
N SER A 6 11.41 -15.21 11.83
CA SER A 6 10.33 -15.86 11.07
C SER A 6 8.93 -15.32 11.39
N LYS A 7 8.79 -14.32 12.28
CA LYS A 7 7.51 -13.66 12.52
C LYS A 7 7.00 -13.03 11.22
N ILE A 8 5.71 -13.12 10.96
CA ILE A 8 5.08 -12.48 9.80
C ILE A 8 5.10 -10.96 10.00
N ALA A 9 5.63 -10.22 9.04
CA ALA A 9 5.53 -8.77 8.98
C ALA A 9 4.26 -8.35 8.25
N TYR A 10 3.99 -8.99 7.10
CA TYR A 10 2.83 -8.70 6.28
C TYR A 10 2.11 -9.96 5.82
N PHE A 11 0.78 -9.97 5.96
CA PHE A 11 -0.09 -10.67 5.03
C PHE A 11 -0.38 -9.72 3.86
N TRP A 12 -0.34 -10.25 2.64
CA TRP A 12 -0.77 -9.51 1.45
C TRP A 12 -1.97 -10.20 0.85
N GLU A 13 -3.02 -9.42 0.64
CA GLU A 13 -4.24 -9.83 -0.02
C GLU A 13 -4.40 -9.03 -1.32
N GLY A 14 -4.33 -9.71 -2.45
CA GLY A 14 -4.48 -9.15 -3.78
C GLY A 14 -5.93 -8.75 -4.09
N ASN A 15 -6.12 -8.25 -5.32
CA ASN A 15 -7.45 -7.92 -5.82
C ASN A 15 -8.39 -9.14 -5.84
N GLU A 16 -7.89 -10.27 -6.35
CA GLU A 16 -8.61 -11.55 -6.34
C GLU A 16 -8.46 -12.25 -4.98
N PRO A 17 -9.52 -12.82 -4.38
CA PRO A 17 -9.45 -13.55 -3.11
C PRO A 17 -8.49 -14.72 -3.04
N SER A 18 -8.22 -15.35 -4.18
CA SER A 18 -7.24 -16.43 -4.29
C SER A 18 -5.81 -15.90 -4.31
N ASP A 19 -5.60 -14.63 -4.68
CA ASP A 19 -4.29 -14.00 -4.77
C ASP A 19 -3.86 -13.48 -3.40
N SER A 20 -3.05 -14.27 -2.71
CA SER A 20 -2.53 -13.89 -1.40
C SER A 20 -1.14 -14.43 -1.16
N ALA A 21 -0.40 -13.72 -0.32
CA ALA A 21 0.94 -14.08 0.10
C ALA A 21 1.19 -13.65 1.55
N SER A 22 2.31 -14.08 2.10
CA SER A 22 2.81 -13.61 3.39
C SER A 22 4.29 -13.30 3.28
N MET A 23 4.77 -12.39 4.10
CA MET A 23 6.17 -12.01 4.18
C MET A 23 6.58 -11.90 5.63
N THR A 24 7.60 -12.64 6.01
CA THR A 24 8.23 -12.59 7.32
C THR A 24 9.10 -11.34 7.48
N TYR A 25 9.43 -10.99 8.73
CA TYR A 25 10.38 -9.90 9.02
C TYR A 25 11.76 -10.16 8.43
N GLN A 26 12.20 -11.42 8.37
CA GLN A 26 13.45 -11.82 7.74
C GLN A 26 13.42 -11.59 6.22
N GLU A 27 12.37 -12.06 5.53
CA GLU A 27 12.22 -11.84 4.09
C GLU A 27 12.09 -10.35 3.75
N LEU A 28 11.32 -9.59 4.55
CA LEU A 28 11.22 -8.14 4.40
C LEU A 28 12.59 -7.48 4.56
N TYR A 29 13.36 -7.86 5.57
CA TYR A 29 14.72 -7.35 5.78
C TYR A 29 15.63 -7.65 4.59
N GLU A 30 15.64 -8.89 4.09
CA GLU A 30 16.45 -9.29 2.95
C GLU A 30 16.09 -8.52 1.68
N HIS A 31 14.80 -8.33 1.40
CA HIS A 31 14.34 -7.54 0.26
C HIS A 31 14.70 -6.05 0.40
N VAL A 32 14.58 -5.48 1.61
CA VAL A 32 15.01 -4.09 1.89
C VAL A 32 16.52 -3.93 1.69
N VAL A 33 17.33 -4.87 2.18
CA VAL A 33 18.78 -4.87 2.00
C VAL A 33 19.13 -4.96 0.52
N ALA A 34 18.60 -5.94 -0.20
CA ALA A 34 18.87 -6.12 -1.62
C ALA A 34 18.46 -4.90 -2.45
N PHE A 35 17.25 -4.36 -2.22
CA PHE A 35 16.79 -3.18 -2.97
C PHE A 35 17.59 -1.92 -2.63
N SER A 36 18.00 -1.75 -1.38
CA SER A 36 18.87 -0.64 -0.99
C SER A 36 20.28 -0.73 -1.57
N ALA A 37 20.84 -1.96 -1.70
CA ALA A 37 22.11 -2.20 -2.40
C ALA A 37 22.00 -1.82 -3.88
N PHE A 38 20.87 -2.17 -4.52
CA PHE A 38 20.57 -1.76 -5.88
C PHE A 38 20.48 -0.23 -6.01
N LEU A 39 19.78 0.47 -5.12
CA LEU A 39 19.73 1.94 -5.17
C LEU A 39 21.14 2.56 -5.05
N ARG A 40 21.98 2.05 -4.15
CA ARG A 40 23.38 2.48 -4.03
C ARG A 40 24.20 2.17 -5.30
N SER A 41 24.00 1.02 -5.94
CA SER A 41 24.71 0.67 -7.19
C SER A 41 24.31 1.55 -8.37
N ARG A 42 23.09 2.11 -8.33
CA ARG A 42 22.62 3.16 -9.25
C ARG A 42 23.01 4.58 -8.82
N GLY A 43 23.81 4.69 -7.76
CA GLY A 43 24.43 5.93 -7.31
C GLY A 43 23.56 6.80 -6.41
N VAL A 44 22.41 6.30 -5.90
CA VAL A 44 21.55 7.02 -4.96
C VAL A 44 22.32 7.28 -3.66
N ARG A 45 22.26 8.52 -3.15
CA ARG A 45 22.94 8.97 -1.94
C ARG A 45 21.94 9.48 -0.90
N LYS A 46 22.42 9.70 0.33
CA LYS A 46 21.68 10.41 1.37
C LYS A 46 21.14 11.75 0.84
N GLY A 47 19.85 12.00 1.02
CA GLY A 47 19.17 13.20 0.54
C GLY A 47 18.63 13.13 -0.90
N ASP A 48 19.05 12.16 -1.72
CA ASP A 48 18.46 11.96 -3.05
C ASP A 48 16.99 11.53 -2.93
N VAL A 49 16.15 11.99 -3.84
CA VAL A 49 14.71 11.68 -3.84
C VAL A 49 14.39 10.53 -4.79
N VAL A 50 13.65 9.53 -4.30
CA VAL A 50 13.10 8.42 -5.09
C VAL A 50 11.58 8.52 -5.10
N ALA A 51 10.98 8.75 -6.27
CA ALA A 51 9.53 8.75 -6.43
C ALA A 51 8.99 7.31 -6.44
N VAL A 52 7.84 7.09 -5.81
CA VAL A 52 7.19 5.77 -5.73
C VAL A 52 5.76 5.90 -6.22
N TYR A 53 5.41 5.12 -7.25
CA TYR A 53 4.10 5.09 -7.89
C TYR A 53 3.62 3.64 -7.99
N LEU A 54 3.35 3.04 -6.83
CA LEU A 54 2.95 1.64 -6.70
C LEU A 54 1.55 1.55 -6.10
N PRO A 55 0.72 0.57 -6.52
CA PRO A 55 -0.47 0.18 -5.80
C PRO A 55 -0.11 -0.51 -4.49
N MET A 56 -1.12 -0.96 -3.74
CA MET A 56 -0.95 -1.64 -2.45
C MET A 56 -0.43 -3.08 -2.60
N ILE A 57 0.82 -3.20 -3.06
CA ILE A 57 1.55 -4.45 -3.27
C ILE A 57 2.77 -4.54 -2.33
N PRO A 58 3.33 -5.74 -2.09
CA PRO A 58 4.38 -5.93 -1.09
C PRO A 58 5.67 -5.14 -1.35
N GLU A 59 5.95 -4.78 -2.61
CA GLU A 59 7.10 -3.97 -3.00
C GLU A 59 7.04 -2.54 -2.45
N LEU A 60 5.83 -1.99 -2.22
CA LEU A 60 5.65 -0.62 -1.75
C LEU A 60 6.36 -0.35 -0.41
N PRO A 61 6.08 -1.08 0.69
CA PRO A 61 6.81 -0.89 1.94
C PRO A 61 8.30 -1.22 1.80
N ILE A 62 8.69 -2.20 0.98
CA ILE A 62 10.11 -2.53 0.75
C ILE A 62 10.85 -1.31 0.18
N VAL A 63 10.29 -0.65 -0.83
CA VAL A 63 10.90 0.53 -1.47
C VAL A 63 11.02 1.69 -0.48
N MET A 64 9.96 1.97 0.28
CA MET A 64 9.97 3.03 1.31
C MET A 64 11.08 2.81 2.34
N LEU A 65 11.19 1.58 2.87
CA LEU A 65 12.17 1.21 3.89
C LEU A 65 13.59 1.14 3.33
N ALA A 66 13.77 0.72 2.07
CA ALA A 66 15.06 0.72 1.41
C ALA A 66 15.60 2.13 1.16
N CYS A 67 14.72 3.09 0.82
CA CYS A 67 15.10 4.51 0.75
C CYS A 67 15.54 5.02 2.12
N ALA A 68 14.72 4.81 3.15
CA ALA A 68 15.04 5.21 4.52
C ALA A 68 16.35 4.58 5.02
N ARG A 69 16.63 3.32 4.66
CA ARG A 69 17.85 2.59 5.04
C ARG A 69 19.13 3.28 4.57
N ILE A 70 19.11 3.94 3.42
CA ILE A 70 20.29 4.59 2.82
C ILE A 70 20.25 6.11 2.93
N GLY A 71 19.30 6.65 3.70
CA GLY A 71 19.09 8.07 3.86
C GLY A 71 18.51 8.78 2.64
N ALA A 72 17.98 8.02 1.67
CA ALA A 72 17.25 8.58 0.54
C ALA A 72 15.83 8.95 0.98
N VAL A 73 15.29 10.00 0.36
CA VAL A 73 13.96 10.54 0.66
C VAL A 73 12.97 9.92 -0.32
N HIS A 74 12.07 9.07 0.16
CA HIS A 74 11.03 8.55 -0.74
C HIS A 74 9.89 9.57 -0.89
N SER A 75 9.29 9.60 -2.07
CA SER A 75 8.14 10.46 -2.40
C SER A 75 7.04 9.61 -3.02
N VAL A 76 6.16 9.07 -2.18
CA VAL A 76 5.04 8.24 -2.64
C VAL A 76 3.96 9.12 -3.28
N VAL A 77 3.50 8.70 -4.45
CA VAL A 77 2.42 9.30 -5.21
C VAL A 77 1.32 8.25 -5.39
N PHE A 78 0.09 8.59 -5.03
CA PHE A 78 -1.05 7.67 -5.15
C PHE A 78 -1.19 7.13 -6.58
N ALA A 79 -1.21 5.79 -6.72
CA ALA A 79 -1.21 5.09 -8.01
C ALA A 79 -2.48 5.30 -8.87
N GLY A 80 -3.49 6.00 -8.34
CA GLY A 80 -4.66 6.44 -9.10
C GLY A 80 -4.52 7.81 -9.78
N PHE A 81 -3.40 8.53 -9.61
CA PHE A 81 -3.21 9.85 -10.21
C PHE A 81 -2.83 9.80 -11.70
N GLY A 82 -3.32 10.76 -12.49
CA GLY A 82 -2.94 10.87 -13.90
C GLY A 82 -1.49 11.37 -14.12
N ALA A 83 -1.00 11.24 -15.35
CA ALA A 83 0.39 11.52 -15.74
C ALA A 83 0.87 12.93 -15.34
N ASN A 84 0.05 13.96 -15.54
CA ASN A 84 0.41 15.34 -15.17
C ASN A 84 0.55 15.52 -13.64
N SER A 85 -0.30 14.84 -12.87
CA SER A 85 -0.22 14.86 -11.40
C SER A 85 1.01 14.12 -10.88
N LEU A 86 1.41 13.04 -11.55
CA LEU A 86 2.66 12.33 -11.26
C LEU A 86 3.88 13.19 -11.65
N ALA A 87 3.93 13.69 -12.88
CA ALA A 87 5.05 14.48 -13.41
C ALA A 87 5.34 15.73 -12.57
N SER A 88 4.29 16.49 -12.22
CA SER A 88 4.46 17.70 -11.39
C SER A 88 5.09 17.41 -10.02
N ARG A 89 4.79 16.25 -9.41
CA ARG A 89 5.37 15.82 -8.13
C ARG A 89 6.80 15.35 -8.29
N ILE A 90 7.09 14.54 -9.32
CA ILE A 90 8.46 14.12 -9.66
C ILE A 90 9.37 15.34 -9.87
N THR A 91 8.92 16.30 -10.69
CA THR A 91 9.67 17.53 -10.98
C THR A 91 9.84 18.41 -9.75
N GLN A 92 8.78 18.64 -8.96
CA GLN A 92 8.91 19.48 -7.76
C GLN A 92 9.81 18.84 -6.71
N ALA A 93 9.79 17.52 -6.56
CA ALA A 93 10.63 16.79 -5.62
C ALA A 93 12.07 16.61 -6.13
N LYS A 94 12.32 16.95 -7.41
CA LYS A 94 13.57 16.64 -8.11
C LYS A 94 13.91 15.14 -8.02
N ALA A 95 12.89 14.28 -8.12
CA ALA A 95 13.07 12.84 -7.95
C ALA A 95 13.96 12.27 -9.05
N ARG A 96 15.05 11.64 -8.62
CA ARG A 96 16.09 11.10 -9.49
C ARG A 96 15.64 9.82 -10.19
N MET A 97 14.92 8.98 -9.45
CA MET A 97 14.41 7.70 -9.91
C MET A 97 12.92 7.58 -9.62
N LEU A 98 12.25 6.70 -10.36
CA LEU A 98 10.84 6.37 -10.18
C LEU A 98 10.67 4.86 -10.05
N VAL A 99 10.00 4.39 -9.00
CA VAL A 99 9.58 2.98 -8.88
C VAL A 99 8.10 2.87 -9.17
N THR A 100 7.70 1.95 -10.05
CA THR A 100 6.31 1.74 -10.49
C THR A 100 6.03 0.26 -10.77
N CYS A 101 4.79 -0.08 -11.09
CA CYS A 101 4.42 -1.34 -11.72
C CYS A 101 4.05 -1.16 -13.20
N ASP A 102 3.93 -2.28 -13.91
CA ASP A 102 3.36 -2.35 -15.25
C ASP A 102 1.84 -2.02 -15.27
N GLY A 103 1.09 -2.58 -14.33
CA GLY A 103 -0.32 -2.28 -14.08
C GLY A 103 -0.90 -3.13 -12.95
N TYR A 104 -2.17 -2.91 -12.63
CA TYR A 104 -2.86 -3.64 -11.57
C TYR A 104 -4.39 -3.59 -11.75
N PHE A 105 -5.11 -4.46 -11.03
CA PHE A 105 -6.56 -4.41 -10.96
C PHE A 105 -7.02 -3.71 -9.69
N HIS A 106 -8.05 -2.87 -9.81
CA HIS A 106 -8.72 -2.23 -8.71
C HIS A 106 -10.22 -2.53 -8.80
N GLY A 107 -10.65 -3.55 -8.05
CA GLY A 107 -11.92 -4.21 -8.28
C GLY A 107 -11.95 -4.85 -9.67
N SER A 108 -12.94 -4.49 -10.48
CA SER A 108 -13.05 -4.96 -11.86
C SER A 108 -12.23 -4.16 -12.88
N LYS A 109 -11.61 -3.04 -12.46
CA LYS A 109 -10.96 -2.11 -13.38
C LYS A 109 -9.47 -2.39 -13.51
N LEU A 110 -8.99 -2.55 -14.74
CA LEU A 110 -7.56 -2.58 -15.05
C LEU A 110 -6.99 -1.15 -15.09
N VAL A 111 -5.87 -0.93 -14.38
CA VAL A 111 -5.08 0.30 -14.39
C VAL A 111 -3.73 0.02 -15.04
N ALA A 112 -3.46 0.67 -16.18
CA ALA A 112 -2.20 0.54 -16.91
C ALA A 112 -1.17 1.57 -16.43
N SER A 113 -0.56 1.33 -15.27
CA SER A 113 0.41 2.22 -14.64
C SER A 113 1.57 2.59 -15.57
N LYS A 114 2.08 1.64 -16.37
CA LYS A 114 3.17 1.90 -17.32
C LYS A 114 2.85 3.02 -18.30
N SER A 115 1.63 3.04 -18.86
CA SER A 115 1.20 4.07 -19.80
C SER A 115 1.16 5.45 -19.15
N VAL A 116 0.71 5.53 -17.90
CA VAL A 116 0.69 6.78 -17.12
C VAL A 116 2.10 7.27 -16.84
N VAL A 117 3.01 6.35 -16.49
CA VAL A 117 4.41 6.64 -16.20
C VAL A 117 5.16 7.13 -17.44
N ASP A 118 4.95 6.52 -18.60
CA ASP A 118 5.62 6.94 -19.85
C ASP A 118 5.26 8.38 -20.23
N ALA A 119 3.97 8.71 -20.13
CA ALA A 119 3.48 10.07 -20.32
C ALA A 119 4.06 11.02 -19.26
N ALA A 120 4.15 10.59 -17.99
CA ALA A 120 4.69 11.41 -16.92
C ALA A 120 6.20 11.69 -17.08
N VAL A 121 7.00 10.69 -17.45
CA VAL A 121 8.45 10.83 -17.67
C VAL A 121 8.73 11.73 -18.88
N THR A 122 7.91 11.62 -19.93
CA THR A 122 7.95 12.55 -21.08
C THR A 122 7.67 13.97 -20.62
N ALA A 123 6.57 14.18 -19.88
CA ALA A 123 6.23 15.49 -19.34
C ALA A 123 7.31 16.04 -18.39
N CYS A 124 7.96 15.20 -17.57
CA CYS A 124 9.09 15.65 -16.74
C CYS A 124 10.22 16.22 -17.60
N SER A 125 10.56 15.53 -18.69
CA SER A 125 11.63 15.94 -19.61
C SER A 125 11.30 17.27 -20.31
N GLU A 126 10.05 17.46 -20.72
CA GLU A 126 9.54 18.72 -21.29
C GLU A 126 9.62 19.89 -20.29
N HIS A 127 9.52 19.60 -18.99
CA HIS A 127 9.69 20.59 -17.92
C HIS A 127 11.13 20.67 -17.39
N GLY A 128 12.11 20.14 -18.12
CA GLY A 128 13.54 20.26 -17.78
C GLY A 128 14.02 19.36 -16.65
N HIS A 129 13.24 18.33 -16.27
CA HIS A 129 13.63 17.35 -15.24
C HIS A 129 13.80 15.96 -15.86
N THR A 130 15.00 15.39 -15.73
CA THR A 130 15.29 14.04 -16.25
C THR A 130 15.19 13.01 -15.14
N VAL A 131 14.31 12.03 -15.31
CA VAL A 131 14.31 10.80 -14.50
C VAL A 131 15.39 9.87 -15.04
N GLU A 132 16.39 9.55 -14.22
CA GLU A 132 17.57 8.76 -14.63
C GLU A 132 17.23 7.29 -14.86
N SER A 133 16.31 6.74 -14.06
CA SER A 133 15.88 5.36 -14.19
C SER A 133 14.46 5.15 -13.67
N VAL A 134 13.74 4.26 -14.35
CA VAL A 134 12.41 3.80 -13.95
C VAL A 134 12.50 2.32 -13.60
N ILE A 135 12.14 1.96 -12.38
CA ILE A 135 12.17 0.60 -11.86
C ILE A 135 10.76 0.04 -11.92
N ILE A 136 10.57 -1.06 -12.64
CA ILE A 136 9.25 -1.61 -12.95
C ILE A 136 9.06 -2.95 -12.23
N VAL A 137 8.02 -3.03 -11.41
CA VAL A 137 7.45 -4.27 -10.89
C VAL A 137 6.53 -4.85 -11.95
N ARG A 138 6.81 -6.07 -12.42
CA ARG A 138 5.92 -6.80 -13.34
C ARG A 138 4.78 -7.44 -12.55
N HIS A 139 3.83 -6.63 -12.14
CA HIS A 139 2.74 -7.04 -11.27
C HIS A 139 1.63 -7.74 -12.04
N LEU A 140 1.27 -7.30 -13.24
CA LEU A 140 0.28 -8.00 -14.07
C LEU A 140 0.71 -9.43 -14.43
N ASP A 141 2.02 -9.68 -14.52
CA ASP A 141 2.56 -11.03 -14.71
C ASP A 141 2.38 -11.94 -13.47
N ARG A 142 2.21 -11.32 -12.29
CA ARG A 142 2.02 -11.94 -10.96
C ARG A 142 0.54 -12.12 -10.60
N VAL A 143 -0.33 -11.15 -10.93
CA VAL A 143 -1.77 -11.23 -10.64
C VAL A 143 -2.35 -12.49 -11.33
N HIS A 144 -3.06 -13.28 -10.54
CA HIS A 144 -2.97 -14.74 -10.48
C HIS A 144 -2.91 -15.62 -11.75
N ARG A 145 -2.05 -16.64 -11.59
CA ARG A 145 -1.87 -17.90 -12.35
C ARG A 145 -2.33 -19.11 -11.51
N VAL A 146 -3.58 -19.15 -11.08
CA VAL A 146 -4.16 -20.34 -10.42
C VAL A 146 -5.24 -20.93 -11.32
N GLU A 147 -5.15 -22.24 -11.57
CA GLU A 147 -6.08 -22.98 -12.40
C GLU A 147 -7.53 -22.77 -11.89
N GLY A 148 -8.41 -22.22 -12.73
CA GLY A 148 -9.81 -21.96 -12.39
C GLY A 148 -10.16 -20.55 -11.90
N VAL A 149 -9.21 -19.62 -11.76
CA VAL A 149 -9.49 -18.22 -11.42
C VAL A 149 -9.60 -17.38 -12.70
N SER A 150 -10.74 -16.71 -12.92
CA SER A 150 -10.94 -15.82 -14.07
C SER A 150 -10.71 -14.37 -13.69
N LEU A 151 -9.76 -13.71 -14.36
CA LEU A 151 -9.55 -12.27 -14.22
C LEU A 151 -10.81 -11.47 -14.63
N PRO A 152 -11.01 -10.26 -14.09
CA PRO A 152 -12.08 -9.40 -14.54
C PRO A 152 -12.03 -9.20 -16.06
N LYS A 153 -13.16 -9.42 -16.73
CA LYS A 153 -13.27 -9.14 -18.17
C LYS A 153 -13.11 -7.63 -18.38
N VAL A 154 -12.01 -7.24 -19.01
CA VAL A 154 -11.86 -5.85 -19.48
C VAL A 154 -12.76 -5.63 -20.71
N ASP A 155 -13.56 -4.57 -20.68
CA ASP A 155 -14.50 -4.21 -21.74
C ASP A 155 -13.81 -3.77 -23.04
N TRP A 156 -14.55 -3.75 -24.15
CA TRP A 156 -13.99 -3.47 -25.47
C TRP A 156 -13.47 -2.03 -25.63
N ILE A 157 -14.06 -1.05 -24.96
CA ILE A 157 -13.65 0.37 -25.03
C ILE A 157 -12.30 0.51 -24.34
N THR A 158 -12.18 -0.06 -23.14
CA THR A 158 -10.91 -0.08 -22.40
C THR A 158 -9.85 -0.84 -23.20
N ARG A 159 -10.18 -1.97 -23.85
CA ARG A 159 -9.24 -2.67 -24.75
C ARG A 159 -8.77 -1.79 -25.91
N PHE A 160 -9.69 -1.06 -26.55
CA PHE A 160 -9.37 -0.17 -27.65
C PHE A 160 -8.44 0.95 -27.18
N TYR A 161 -8.78 1.62 -26.07
CA TYR A 161 -8.00 2.70 -25.49
C TYR A 161 -6.58 2.27 -25.07
N LEU A 162 -6.46 1.12 -24.40
CA LEU A 162 -5.17 0.56 -23.97
C LEU A 162 -4.25 0.24 -25.16
N ARG A 163 -4.82 -0.14 -26.31
CA ARG A 163 -4.04 -0.36 -27.54
C ARG A 163 -3.40 0.93 -28.06
N PHE A 164 -4.08 2.07 -27.96
CA PHE A 164 -3.48 3.39 -28.27
C PHE A 164 -2.38 3.80 -27.29
N GLN A 165 -2.43 3.28 -26.06
CA GLN A 165 -1.39 3.50 -25.05
C GLN A 165 -0.22 2.51 -25.15
N GLY A 166 -0.11 1.73 -26.23
CA GLY A 166 1.01 0.82 -26.45
C GLY A 166 0.94 -0.49 -25.67
N LEU A 167 -0.16 -0.75 -24.95
CA LEU A 167 -0.41 -2.04 -24.32
C LEU A 167 -0.99 -3.01 -25.34
N LYS A 168 -0.23 -4.05 -25.68
CA LYS A 168 -0.75 -5.20 -26.41
C LYS A 168 -1.37 -6.16 -25.41
N ARG A 169 -2.64 -6.50 -25.60
CA ARG A 169 -3.28 -7.60 -24.91
C ARG A 169 -3.62 -8.69 -25.91
N TYR A 170 -3.25 -9.92 -25.61
CA TYR A 170 -3.65 -11.09 -26.40
C TYR A 170 -4.04 -12.23 -25.47
N TRP A 171 -4.78 -13.18 -26.01
CA TRP A 171 -5.23 -14.36 -25.28
C TRP A 171 -4.32 -15.52 -25.66
N GLU A 172 -3.67 -16.12 -24.67
CA GLU A 172 -2.73 -17.23 -24.82
C GLU A 172 -2.92 -18.13 -23.61
N ASP A 173 -2.93 -19.45 -23.79
CA ASP A 173 -3.04 -20.44 -22.69
C ASP A 173 -4.19 -20.17 -21.70
N ASN A 174 -5.40 -19.92 -22.18
CA ASN A 174 -6.60 -19.63 -21.36
C ASN A 174 -6.53 -18.36 -20.50
N ARG A 175 -5.62 -17.42 -20.81
CA ARG A 175 -5.44 -16.19 -20.02
C ARG A 175 -5.21 -14.96 -20.88
N ASP A 176 -5.42 -13.80 -20.26
CA ASP A 176 -5.02 -12.52 -20.82
C ASP A 176 -3.54 -12.25 -20.55
N VAL A 177 -2.78 -11.97 -21.61
CA VAL A 177 -1.38 -11.56 -21.52
C VAL A 177 -1.29 -10.07 -21.83
N PHE A 178 -0.61 -9.32 -20.96
CA PHE A 178 -0.42 -7.88 -21.05
C PHE A 178 1.05 -7.57 -21.40
N GLN A 179 1.29 -7.02 -22.58
CA GLN A 179 2.63 -6.70 -23.06
C GLN A 179 2.79 -5.21 -23.31
N PHE A 180 3.69 -4.59 -22.55
CA PHE A 180 4.14 -3.22 -22.75
C PHE A 180 5.46 -3.18 -23.53
N ARG A 181 5.73 -2.04 -24.18
CA ARG A 181 7.06 -1.73 -24.70
C ARG A 181 7.90 -1.12 -23.59
N TYR A 182 9.10 -1.66 -23.39
CA TYR A 182 10.04 -1.17 -22.38
C TYR A 182 11.24 -0.48 -23.04
N ASN A 183 11.66 0.66 -22.50
CA ASN A 183 12.88 1.35 -22.88
C ASN A 183 14.05 0.83 -22.04
N ARG A 184 14.82 -0.12 -22.59
CA ARG A 184 15.91 -0.80 -21.87
C ARG A 184 17.07 0.11 -21.45
N ASP A 185 17.17 1.32 -22.00
CA ASP A 185 18.21 2.28 -21.62
C ASP A 185 17.88 3.02 -20.30
N LYS A 186 16.58 3.15 -19.98
CA LYS A 186 16.10 3.86 -18.77
C LYS A 186 15.34 2.95 -17.79
N GLU A 187 14.75 1.87 -18.28
CA GLU A 187 13.83 1.01 -17.55
C GLU A 187 14.47 -0.32 -17.18
N VAL A 188 14.40 -0.65 -15.90
CA VAL A 188 14.91 -1.90 -15.33
C VAL A 188 13.81 -2.61 -14.55
N PHE A 189 13.93 -3.93 -14.38
CA PHE A 189 12.90 -4.72 -13.71
C PHE A 189 13.25 -5.03 -12.26
N TYR A 190 12.34 -4.68 -11.35
CA TYR A 190 12.51 -4.83 -9.91
C TYR A 190 13.00 -6.22 -9.51
N CYS A 191 12.33 -7.27 -9.99
CA CYS A 191 12.66 -8.66 -9.65
C CYS A 191 14.06 -9.10 -10.11
N GLU A 192 14.51 -8.62 -11.27
CA GLU A 192 15.83 -8.98 -11.83
C GLU A 192 16.94 -8.28 -11.04
N GLU A 193 16.75 -7.00 -10.72
CA GLU A 193 17.71 -6.24 -9.92
C GLU A 193 17.76 -6.73 -8.47
N LEU A 194 16.61 -7.09 -7.88
CA LEU A 194 16.56 -7.67 -6.54
C LEU A 194 17.32 -9.02 -6.49
N ALA A 195 17.16 -9.86 -7.51
CA ALA A 195 17.87 -11.12 -7.62
C ALA A 195 19.40 -10.93 -7.77
N ARG A 196 19.84 -9.93 -8.55
CA ARG A 196 21.26 -9.58 -8.69
C ARG A 196 21.88 -9.08 -7.38
N CYS A 197 21.10 -8.40 -6.55
CA CYS A 197 21.54 -7.88 -5.26
C CYS A 197 21.25 -8.85 -4.09
N LYS A 198 20.82 -10.09 -4.37
CA LYS A 198 20.59 -11.08 -3.32
C LYS A 198 21.91 -11.40 -2.60
N GLY A 199 21.91 -11.25 -1.27
CA GLY A 199 23.11 -11.43 -0.45
C GLY A 199 24.10 -10.27 -0.49
N ALA A 200 23.79 -9.18 -1.20
CA ALA A 200 24.61 -7.97 -1.16
C ALA A 200 24.53 -7.32 0.22
N GLU A 201 25.65 -6.75 0.67
CA GLU A 201 25.66 -5.91 1.86
C GLU A 201 25.16 -4.50 1.52
N SER A 202 24.29 -3.97 2.38
CA SER A 202 23.89 -2.57 2.34
C SER A 202 23.76 -2.10 3.79
N PRO A 203 24.81 -1.51 4.37
CA PRO A 203 24.75 -1.00 5.73
C PRO A 203 23.75 0.16 5.83
N VAL A 204 23.18 0.31 7.03
CA VAL A 204 22.32 1.45 7.34
C VAL A 204 23.13 2.75 7.25
N GLU A 205 22.53 3.79 6.67
CA GLU A 205 23.06 5.14 6.73
C GLU A 205 22.71 5.76 8.08
N TRP A 206 23.68 6.39 8.74
CA TRP A 206 23.42 7.10 9.99
C TRP A 206 22.78 8.47 9.67
N MET A 207 21.63 8.71 10.29
CA MET A 207 20.79 9.89 10.04
C MET A 207 20.73 10.75 11.30
N GLU A 208 20.79 12.06 11.11
CA GLU A 208 20.45 13.03 12.15
C GLU A 208 18.94 13.02 12.38
N ALA A 209 18.52 13.46 13.56
CA ALA A 209 17.11 13.50 13.93
C ALA A 209 16.24 14.27 12.93
N GLU A 210 16.78 15.39 12.42
CA GLU A 210 16.11 16.31 11.49
C GLU A 210 16.39 16.03 10.01
N ASP A 211 17.10 14.93 9.68
CA ASP A 211 17.25 14.56 8.27
C ASP A 211 15.89 14.16 7.67
N PRO A 212 15.59 14.58 6.42
CA PRO A 212 14.33 14.25 5.75
C PRO A 212 14.17 12.74 5.57
N LEU A 213 13.00 12.22 5.94
CA LEU A 213 12.62 10.82 5.76
C LEU A 213 11.83 10.61 4.46
N PHE A 214 10.84 11.46 4.21
CA PHE A 214 10.00 11.41 3.02
C PHE A 214 9.36 12.75 2.67
N ILE A 215 8.90 12.85 1.44
CA ILE A 215 8.05 13.94 0.93
C ILE A 215 6.69 13.35 0.59
N LEU A 216 5.62 13.93 1.14
CA LEU A 216 4.25 13.55 0.78
C LEU A 216 3.47 14.75 0.27
N TYR A 217 2.91 14.62 -0.93
CA TYR A 217 2.24 15.71 -1.60
C TYR A 217 0.77 15.81 -1.23
N THR A 218 0.34 16.97 -0.74
CA THR A 218 -1.06 17.28 -0.42
C THR A 218 -1.66 18.28 -1.41
N SER A 219 -3.00 18.34 -1.48
CA SER A 219 -3.71 19.38 -2.24
C SER A 219 -3.46 20.74 -1.59
N GLY A 220 -2.81 21.66 -2.31
CA GLY A 220 -2.62 23.03 -1.86
C GLY A 220 -3.87 23.88 -2.09
N SER A 221 -4.14 24.84 -1.20
CA SER A 221 -5.20 25.86 -1.37
C SER A 221 -5.03 26.73 -2.62
N THR A 222 -3.81 26.81 -3.15
CA THR A 222 -3.44 27.59 -4.35
C THR A 222 -3.44 26.74 -5.63
N GLY A 223 -3.98 25.52 -5.60
CA GLY A 223 -4.08 24.61 -6.75
C GLY A 223 -2.80 23.84 -7.09
N LYS A 224 -1.61 24.35 -6.73
CA LYS A 224 -0.35 23.59 -6.86
C LYS A 224 -0.19 22.63 -5.67
N PRO A 225 0.22 21.36 -5.90
CA PRO A 225 0.45 20.42 -4.81
C PRO A 225 1.67 20.86 -3.98
N LYS A 226 1.60 20.65 -2.66
CA LYS A 226 2.65 21.01 -1.71
C LYS A 226 3.32 19.75 -1.19
N GLY A 227 4.63 19.62 -1.40
CA GLY A 227 5.42 18.52 -0.82
C GLY A 227 5.68 18.77 0.66
N VAL A 228 4.93 18.08 1.53
CA VAL A 228 5.16 18.11 2.98
C VAL A 228 6.34 17.21 3.30
N VAL A 229 7.34 17.74 4.01
CA VAL A 229 8.53 17.00 4.42
C VAL A 229 8.38 16.58 5.87
N HIS A 230 8.62 15.29 6.16
CA HIS A 230 8.75 14.78 7.52
C HIS A 230 10.19 14.38 7.80
N THR A 231 10.70 14.74 8.98
CA THR A 231 12.04 14.37 9.45
C THR A 231 12.03 13.03 10.16
N THR A 232 13.20 12.42 10.33
CA THR A 232 13.33 11.01 10.69
C THR A 232 12.90 10.70 12.13
N ALA A 233 13.55 11.28 13.14
CA ALA A 233 13.37 10.84 14.53
C ALA A 233 11.99 11.22 15.09
N GLY A 234 11.57 12.47 14.88
CA GLY A 234 10.28 12.97 15.37
C GLY A 234 9.12 12.20 14.78
N TYR A 235 9.13 11.96 13.46
CA TYR A 235 8.06 11.21 12.79
C TYR A 235 8.01 9.74 13.23
N MET A 236 9.15 9.05 13.31
CA MET A 236 9.18 7.66 13.75
C MET A 236 8.74 7.51 15.21
N THR A 237 9.13 8.43 16.08
CA THR A 237 8.69 8.45 17.49
C THR A 237 7.18 8.67 17.57
N TYR A 238 6.64 9.61 16.80
CA TYR A 238 5.20 9.83 16.68
C TYR A 238 4.47 8.58 16.21
N ALA A 239 4.87 7.99 15.08
CA ALA A 239 4.23 6.81 14.52
C ALA A 239 4.31 5.60 15.46
N TYR A 240 5.45 5.39 16.12
CA TYR A 240 5.60 4.36 17.14
C TYR A 240 4.63 4.57 18.30
N ALA A 241 4.64 5.77 18.89
CA ALA A 241 3.88 6.06 20.09
C ALA A 241 2.37 6.03 19.83
N THR A 242 1.90 6.65 18.74
CA THR A 242 0.48 6.62 18.42
C THR A 242 0.03 5.21 18.09
N THR A 243 0.76 4.45 17.26
CA THR A 243 0.40 3.05 17.01
C THR A 243 0.27 2.26 18.31
N LYS A 244 1.24 2.39 19.22
CA LYS A 244 1.26 1.67 20.49
C LYS A 244 0.10 2.03 21.41
N TYR A 245 -0.05 3.32 21.71
CA TYR A 245 -0.92 3.77 22.79
C TYR A 245 -2.37 3.98 22.32
N VAL A 246 -2.57 4.47 21.10
CA VAL A 246 -3.93 4.68 20.56
C VAL A 246 -4.58 3.33 20.30
N PHE A 247 -3.90 2.43 19.59
CA PHE A 247 -4.46 1.13 19.23
C PHE A 247 -4.12 0.05 20.26
N ASN A 248 -3.59 0.43 21.43
CA ASN A 248 -3.24 -0.46 22.54
C ASN A 248 -2.67 -1.80 22.03
N THR A 249 -1.59 -1.74 21.25
CA THR A 249 -1.16 -2.87 20.41
C THR A 249 -0.28 -3.85 21.18
N HIS A 250 -0.50 -5.14 20.94
CA HIS A 250 0.21 -6.27 21.54
C HIS A 250 0.94 -7.05 20.45
N PRO A 251 2.26 -6.83 20.24
CA PRO A 251 2.96 -7.38 19.09
C PRO A 251 2.89 -8.90 18.97
N ASP A 252 2.85 -9.63 20.07
CA ASP A 252 2.89 -11.10 20.05
C ASP A 252 1.56 -11.74 19.64
N THR A 253 0.46 -11.00 19.71
CA THR A 253 -0.89 -11.53 19.47
C THR A 253 -1.67 -10.77 18.40
N ASP A 254 -1.34 -9.50 18.17
CA ASP A 254 -2.14 -8.65 17.29
C ASP A 254 -1.78 -8.82 15.81
N VAL A 255 -2.82 -9.04 15.00
CA VAL A 255 -2.81 -8.77 13.56
C VAL A 255 -3.52 -7.44 13.33
N TYR A 256 -2.78 -6.46 12.81
CA TYR A 256 -3.22 -5.08 12.61
C TYR A 256 -3.57 -4.83 11.14
N TRP A 257 -4.66 -4.13 10.86
CA TRP A 257 -5.01 -3.80 9.47
C TRP A 257 -5.47 -2.35 9.33
N CYS A 258 -4.63 -1.54 8.70
CA CYS A 258 -4.99 -0.24 8.15
C CYS A 258 -5.35 -0.40 6.68
N THR A 259 -6.58 -0.03 6.31
CA THR A 259 -7.09 -0.17 4.94
C THR A 259 -6.67 0.98 4.01
N ALA A 260 -5.97 1.99 4.55
CA ALA A 260 -5.55 3.15 3.79
C ALA A 260 -4.36 2.88 2.87
N ASP A 261 -4.34 3.57 1.74
CA ASP A 261 -3.26 3.53 0.75
C ASP A 261 -2.04 4.37 1.19
N CYS A 262 -0.82 3.94 0.88
CA CYS A 262 0.40 4.70 1.21
C CYS A 262 0.57 5.97 0.38
N GLY A 263 -0.22 6.22 -0.66
CA GLY A 263 -0.36 7.54 -1.28
C GLY A 263 -0.90 8.62 -0.32
N TRP A 264 -1.37 8.22 0.86
CA TRP A 264 -1.81 9.10 1.94
C TRP A 264 -0.98 8.91 3.21
N ILE A 265 -1.05 9.90 4.11
CA ILE A 265 -0.27 9.90 5.36
C ILE A 265 -0.68 8.77 6.31
N THR A 266 -1.93 8.31 6.22
CA THR A 266 -2.45 7.19 7.01
C THR A 266 -1.71 5.90 6.66
N GLY A 267 -1.50 5.58 5.38
CA GLY A 267 -0.74 4.40 4.98
C GLY A 267 0.74 4.49 5.39
N HIS A 268 1.36 5.66 5.25
CA HIS A 268 2.73 5.87 5.75
C HIS A 268 2.84 5.54 7.25
N SER A 269 2.01 6.20 8.05
CA SER A 269 2.11 6.17 9.51
C SER A 269 1.63 4.83 10.08
N TYR A 270 0.52 4.31 9.55
CA TYR A 270 -0.24 3.24 10.17
C TYR A 270 -0.31 1.95 9.35
N LEU A 271 0.33 1.85 8.18
CA LEU A 271 0.59 0.56 7.52
C LEU A 271 2.08 0.19 7.53
N VAL A 272 2.95 1.18 7.32
CA VAL A 272 4.40 0.96 7.21
C VAL A 272 5.11 1.26 8.52
N TYR A 273 5.27 2.54 8.88
CA TYR A 273 6.19 2.91 9.95
C TYR A 273 5.73 2.46 11.34
N GLY A 274 4.56 2.90 11.79
CA GLY A 274 4.05 2.64 13.14
C GLY A 274 3.96 1.15 13.47
N PRO A 275 3.31 0.31 12.64
CA PRO A 275 3.22 -1.12 12.89
C PRO A 275 4.58 -1.83 12.90
N LEU A 276 5.47 -1.55 11.95
CA LEU A 276 6.79 -2.18 11.90
C LEU A 276 7.70 -1.74 13.05
N LEU A 277 7.60 -0.47 13.49
CA LEU A 277 8.32 0.02 14.66
C LEU A 277 7.83 -0.64 15.96
N ASN A 278 6.56 -1.04 16.01
CA ASN A 278 5.98 -1.82 17.11
C ASN A 278 6.15 -3.34 16.93
N GLY A 279 6.74 -3.82 15.84
CA GLY A 279 6.92 -5.25 15.59
C GLY A 279 5.61 -5.99 15.32
N LEU A 280 4.55 -5.33 14.84
CA LEU A 280 3.24 -5.93 14.58
C LEU A 280 3.24 -6.74 13.27
N THR A 281 2.30 -7.68 13.17
CA THR A 281 1.90 -8.29 11.89
C THR A 281 0.82 -7.42 11.26
N SER A 282 0.99 -7.02 10.00
CA SER A 282 0.04 -6.14 9.29
C SER A 282 -0.59 -6.81 8.07
N VAL A 283 -1.75 -6.33 7.64
CA VAL A 283 -2.37 -6.73 6.35
C VAL A 283 -2.22 -5.61 5.31
N ILE A 284 -1.69 -5.94 4.14
CA ILE A 284 -1.69 -5.09 2.94
C ILE A 284 -2.82 -5.60 2.03
N PHE A 285 -3.70 -4.70 1.61
CA PHE A 285 -4.84 -5.04 0.75
C PHE A 285 -4.80 -4.24 -0.55
N GLU A 286 -4.71 -4.94 -1.68
CA GLU A 286 -4.64 -4.34 -3.01
C GLU A 286 -6.02 -3.95 -3.58
N GLY A 287 -7.03 -4.76 -3.26
CA GLY A 287 -8.35 -4.66 -3.85
C GLY A 287 -9.23 -3.54 -3.30
N VAL A 288 -10.54 -3.68 -3.50
CA VAL A 288 -11.56 -2.79 -2.93
C VAL A 288 -12.47 -3.53 -1.96
N PRO A 289 -13.00 -2.85 -0.92
CA PRO A 289 -13.85 -3.48 0.11
C PRO A 289 -15.11 -4.19 -0.39
N THR A 290 -15.52 -3.92 -1.64
CA THR A 290 -16.78 -4.42 -2.23
C THR A 290 -16.55 -5.39 -3.38
N TYR A 291 -15.32 -5.78 -3.66
CA TYR A 291 -14.99 -6.72 -4.74
C TYR A 291 -14.37 -8.01 -4.17
N PRO A 292 -14.86 -9.20 -4.56
CA PRO A 292 -15.93 -9.46 -5.53
C PRO A 292 -17.34 -9.19 -4.97
N ASN A 293 -17.47 -8.98 -3.67
CA ASN A 293 -18.72 -8.64 -3.01
C ASN A 293 -18.46 -7.79 -1.73
N PRO A 294 -19.50 -7.19 -1.13
CA PRO A 294 -19.38 -6.36 0.08
C PRO A 294 -18.92 -7.09 1.36
N SER A 295 -18.81 -8.42 1.35
CA SER A 295 -18.23 -9.18 2.47
C SER A 295 -16.71 -9.16 2.48
N ARG A 296 -16.05 -8.65 1.42
CA ARG A 296 -14.60 -8.79 1.22
C ARG A 296 -13.77 -8.34 2.42
N MET A 297 -14.09 -7.16 2.98
CA MET A 297 -13.35 -6.64 4.13
C MET A 297 -13.44 -7.60 5.32
N TRP A 298 -14.62 -8.15 5.59
CA TRP A 298 -14.87 -9.01 6.73
C TRP A 298 -14.32 -10.42 6.53
N GLN A 299 -14.28 -10.91 5.30
CA GLN A 299 -13.60 -12.16 4.94
C GLN A 299 -12.09 -12.08 5.21
N ILE A 300 -11.46 -10.92 4.99
CA ILE A 300 -10.05 -10.70 5.30
C ILE A 300 -9.83 -10.66 6.82
N VAL A 301 -10.75 -10.03 7.57
CA VAL A 301 -10.75 -10.08 9.04
C VAL A 301 -10.80 -11.52 9.54
N GLU A 302 -11.73 -12.31 9.03
CA GLU A 302 -11.90 -13.72 9.39
C GLU A 302 -10.68 -14.57 9.03
N LYS A 303 -10.16 -14.42 7.80
CA LYS A 303 -9.03 -15.19 7.24
C LYS A 303 -7.76 -15.01 8.06
N TYR A 304 -7.42 -13.77 8.41
CA TYR A 304 -6.18 -13.44 9.11
C TYR A 304 -6.35 -13.20 10.61
N LYS A 305 -7.57 -13.39 11.14
CA LYS A 305 -7.91 -13.12 12.54
C LYS A 305 -7.46 -11.72 12.97
N VAL A 306 -7.84 -10.73 12.17
CA VAL A 306 -7.50 -9.32 12.42
C VAL A 306 -8.04 -8.90 13.79
N THR A 307 -7.18 -8.25 14.57
CA THR A 307 -7.47 -7.77 15.94
C THR A 307 -7.73 -6.27 15.99
N THR A 308 -7.14 -5.51 15.08
CA THR A 308 -7.36 -4.07 14.95
C THR A 308 -7.66 -3.73 13.50
N LEU A 309 -8.84 -3.15 13.24
CA LEU A 309 -9.25 -2.68 11.93
C LEU A 309 -9.31 -1.15 11.92
N TYR A 310 -8.54 -0.51 11.06
CA TYR A 310 -8.46 0.93 10.92
C TYR A 310 -8.84 1.36 9.50
N THR A 311 -9.96 2.09 9.35
CA THR A 311 -10.54 2.38 8.04
C THR A 311 -11.22 3.75 7.98
N ALA A 312 -11.55 4.22 6.77
CA ALA A 312 -12.22 5.51 6.59
C ALA A 312 -13.74 5.41 6.83
N PRO A 313 -14.39 6.44 7.39
CA PRO A 313 -15.85 6.51 7.47
C PRO A 313 -16.55 6.35 6.12
N THR A 314 -15.92 6.78 5.02
CA THR A 314 -16.44 6.57 3.65
C THR A 314 -16.59 5.09 3.33
N ALA A 315 -15.61 4.27 3.70
CA ALA A 315 -15.68 2.82 3.52
C ALA A 315 -16.76 2.20 4.42
N ILE A 316 -16.85 2.64 5.68
CA ILE A 316 -17.88 2.20 6.63
C ILE A 316 -19.28 2.48 6.08
N ARG A 317 -19.56 3.72 5.64
CA ARG A 317 -20.85 4.11 5.07
C ARG A 317 -21.18 3.36 3.79
N SER A 318 -20.19 3.12 2.94
CA SER A 318 -20.36 2.33 1.71
C SER A 318 -20.80 0.90 2.04
N LEU A 319 -20.10 0.23 2.96
CA LEU A 319 -20.44 -1.14 3.37
C LEU A 319 -21.80 -1.21 4.08
N MET A 320 -22.11 -0.24 4.95
CA MET A 320 -23.40 -0.13 5.62
C MET A 320 -24.58 -0.04 4.62
N ALA A 321 -24.38 0.56 3.44
CA ALA A 321 -25.43 0.68 2.43
C ALA A 321 -25.78 -0.65 1.74
N TYR A 322 -24.93 -1.68 1.84
CA TYR A 322 -25.18 -3.00 1.25
C TYR A 322 -25.97 -3.95 2.15
N GLY A 323 -26.28 -3.56 3.39
CA GLY A 323 -26.98 -4.42 4.35
C GLY A 323 -26.04 -5.23 5.24
N ASP A 324 -26.60 -5.74 6.35
CA ASP A 324 -25.85 -6.37 7.43
C ASP A 324 -25.46 -7.82 7.09
N GLU A 325 -26.17 -8.47 6.16
CA GLU A 325 -25.95 -9.86 5.76
C GLU A 325 -24.50 -10.13 5.31
N HIS A 326 -23.87 -9.13 4.68
CA HIS A 326 -22.51 -9.23 4.19
C HIS A 326 -21.46 -9.25 5.32
N VAL A 327 -21.80 -8.73 6.49
CA VAL A 327 -20.94 -8.70 7.67
C VAL A 327 -21.25 -9.88 8.58
N LEU A 328 -22.54 -10.12 8.83
CA LEU A 328 -23.02 -11.13 9.77
C LEU A 328 -22.66 -12.57 9.34
N GLY A 329 -22.43 -12.79 8.04
CA GLY A 329 -22.00 -14.09 7.50
C GLY A 329 -20.51 -14.45 7.68
N THR A 330 -19.71 -13.65 8.39
CA THR A 330 -18.27 -13.90 8.61
C THR A 330 -17.94 -13.94 10.11
N ASP A 331 -16.82 -14.52 10.53
CA ASP A 331 -16.32 -14.44 11.91
C ASP A 331 -15.48 -13.16 12.13
N ARG A 332 -15.88 -12.38 13.15
CA ARG A 332 -15.23 -11.13 13.55
C ARG A 332 -14.75 -11.15 15.01
N SER A 333 -14.83 -12.31 15.67
CA SER A 333 -14.56 -12.45 17.12
C SER A 333 -13.12 -12.09 17.52
N SER A 334 -12.18 -12.07 16.56
CA SER A 334 -10.81 -11.62 16.78
C SER A 334 -10.68 -10.11 17.01
N LEU A 335 -11.63 -9.31 16.51
CA LEU A 335 -11.54 -7.86 16.56
C LEU A 335 -11.65 -7.35 18.00
N ARG A 336 -10.71 -6.48 18.37
CA ARG A 336 -10.61 -5.81 19.66
C ARG A 336 -10.71 -4.29 19.51
N ILE A 337 -10.17 -3.72 18.43
CA ILE A 337 -10.21 -2.27 18.18
C ILE A 337 -10.69 -1.96 16.77
N LEU A 338 -11.60 -1.00 16.70
CA LEU A 338 -12.12 -0.42 15.47
C LEU A 338 -11.77 1.06 15.44
N GLY A 339 -10.87 1.43 14.54
CA GLY A 339 -10.46 2.81 14.34
C GLY A 339 -11.10 3.43 13.10
N SER A 340 -11.35 4.74 13.17
CA SER A 340 -11.84 5.53 12.04
C SER A 340 -11.01 6.78 11.77
N VAL A 341 -10.76 7.12 10.50
CA VAL A 341 -9.88 8.23 10.10
C VAL A 341 -10.23 8.89 8.77
N GLY A 342 -9.85 10.17 8.64
CA GLY A 342 -9.82 10.92 7.38
C GLY A 342 -10.98 11.89 7.21
N GLU A 343 -12.11 11.62 7.86
CA GLU A 343 -13.25 12.53 7.94
C GLU A 343 -14.03 12.27 9.24
N PRO A 344 -14.95 13.16 9.65
CA PRO A 344 -15.84 12.89 10.78
C PRO A 344 -16.74 11.67 10.53
N ILE A 345 -16.77 10.74 11.48
CA ILE A 345 -17.74 9.64 11.47
C ILE A 345 -19.08 10.11 12.05
N ASN A 346 -20.17 9.94 11.29
CA ASN A 346 -21.49 10.30 11.78
C ASN A 346 -22.01 9.26 12.81
N PRO A 347 -22.93 9.64 13.73
CA PRO A 347 -23.40 8.75 14.78
C PRO A 347 -24.03 7.44 14.28
N THR A 348 -24.72 7.47 13.14
CA THR A 348 -25.34 6.27 12.55
C THR A 348 -24.29 5.27 12.07
N ALA A 349 -23.30 5.74 11.33
CA ALA A 349 -22.19 4.92 10.85
C ALA A 349 -21.33 4.38 12.01
N TRP A 350 -21.12 5.19 13.06
CA TRP A 350 -20.39 4.76 14.26
C TRP A 350 -21.14 3.63 14.99
N ARG A 351 -22.44 3.78 15.23
CA ARG A 351 -23.26 2.74 15.88
C ARG A 351 -23.28 1.45 15.07
N TRP A 352 -23.43 1.57 13.74
CA TRP A 352 -23.37 0.41 12.86
C TRP A 352 -22.02 -0.29 12.96
N PHE A 353 -20.91 0.44 12.82
CA PHE A 353 -19.56 -0.13 12.87
C PHE A 353 -19.25 -0.83 14.19
N ASN A 354 -19.65 -0.21 15.31
CA ASN A 354 -19.52 -0.80 16.65
C ASN A 354 -20.37 -2.07 16.80
N ASN A 355 -21.62 -2.05 16.35
CA ASN A 355 -22.54 -3.18 16.49
C ASN A 355 -22.12 -4.36 15.61
N VAL A 356 -21.82 -4.15 14.34
CA VAL A 356 -21.47 -5.27 13.43
C VAL A 356 -20.07 -5.82 13.71
N GLY A 357 -19.17 -4.96 14.20
CA GLY A 357 -17.79 -5.31 14.51
C GLY A 357 -17.59 -6.04 15.83
N PHE A 358 -18.42 -5.79 16.85
CA PHE A 358 -18.28 -6.43 18.17
C PHE A 358 -19.48 -7.24 18.65
N MET A 359 -20.69 -6.97 18.15
CA MET A 359 -21.89 -7.66 18.61
C MET A 359 -22.10 -8.93 17.77
N LEU A 360 -21.68 -10.07 18.32
CA LEU A 360 -22.24 -11.36 17.94
C LEU A 360 -23.71 -11.35 18.38
N PHE A 361 -24.64 -11.26 17.43
CA PHE A 361 -26.05 -11.48 17.71
C PHE A 361 -26.24 -12.95 18.13
N LEU A 362 -26.05 -13.24 19.41
CA LEU A 362 -26.83 -14.28 20.07
C LEU A 362 -28.26 -13.74 20.17
N PRO A 363 -29.27 -14.40 19.59
CA PRO A 363 -30.64 -13.99 19.80
C PRO A 363 -30.92 -14.21 21.29
N TYR A 364 -31.10 -13.11 22.02
CA TYR A 364 -31.21 -13.04 23.48
C TYR A 364 -29.91 -13.37 24.23
N TYR A 365 -29.15 -12.35 24.61
CA TYR A 365 -28.65 -12.11 25.98
C TYR A 365 -27.72 -10.89 25.95
N LEU A 366 -28.06 -9.85 26.72
CA LEU A 366 -27.12 -8.80 27.12
C LEU A 366 -26.09 -9.44 28.06
N ASP A 367 -25.04 -10.06 27.51
CA ASP A 367 -23.91 -10.50 28.33
C ASP A 367 -22.99 -9.29 28.60
N SER A 368 -22.94 -8.89 29.87
CA SER A 368 -22.22 -7.74 30.41
C SER A 368 -20.69 -7.96 30.50
N ARG A 369 -20.14 -8.85 29.67
CA ARG A 369 -18.72 -9.28 29.69
C ARG A 369 -17.80 -8.63 28.65
N LEU A 370 -18.29 -7.71 27.81
CA LEU A 370 -17.44 -6.87 26.95
C LEU A 370 -17.01 -5.60 27.69
N LYS A 371 -16.10 -5.70 28.67
CA LYS A 371 -15.67 -4.55 29.50
C LYS A 371 -14.42 -3.80 29.06
N ASN A 372 -13.75 -4.16 27.95
CA ASN A 372 -12.50 -3.48 27.53
C ASN A 372 -12.41 -3.29 26.00
N VAL A 373 -13.34 -2.54 25.40
CA VAL A 373 -13.35 -2.31 23.94
C VAL A 373 -13.63 -0.83 23.65
N GLU A 374 -12.71 -0.16 22.96
CA GLU A 374 -12.80 1.27 22.59
C GLU A 374 -12.89 1.42 21.06
N CYS A 375 -13.90 2.16 20.59
CA CYS A 375 -13.97 2.63 19.21
C CYS A 375 -13.42 4.05 19.15
N LEU A 376 -12.32 4.24 18.43
CA LEU A 376 -11.59 5.51 18.41
C LEU A 376 -11.80 6.22 17.07
N SER A 377 -12.20 7.50 17.13
CA SER A 377 -12.35 8.38 15.97
C SER A 377 -11.24 9.43 15.94
N PHE A 378 -10.47 9.49 14.85
CA PHE A 378 -9.47 10.52 14.61
C PHE A 378 -9.92 11.44 13.47
N VAL A 379 -10.08 12.73 13.77
CA VAL A 379 -10.11 13.77 12.74
C VAL A 379 -8.66 14.16 12.49
N GLY A 380 -8.18 13.90 11.27
CA GLY A 380 -6.79 14.15 10.87
C GLY A 380 -6.44 15.62 10.79
#